data_AF-A0A965SH12-F1
#
_entry.id   AF-A0A965SH12-F1
#
_cell.length_a   1.000
_cell.length_b   1.000
_cell.length_c   1.000
_cell.angle_alpha   90.00
_cell.angle_beta   90.00
_cell.angle_gamma   90.00
#
_symmetry.space_group_name_H-M   'P 1'
#
loop_
_entity.id
_entity.type
_entity.pdbx_description
1 polymer ?
#
loop_
_entity_poly.entity_id
_entity_poly.type
_entity_poly.pdbx_seq_one_letter_code
_entity_poly.pdbx_strand_id
1 'polypeptide(L)'
;MAKEKVRVSVSERVLASRELGLHLRLIDKGLKSYLDHVKNLKKVVRTFLDVDKDEIARAVCERFLADDISWGVQISEAIKTSSRRVLEPKEALVESLTAELTAIQDQERQVKSDLKRFLGELRESADSAERALADAEEQLRAAEKRRTQLTRECALEENQLAKRDNFLLRNTDKTKALRISLSKKQTQRENLAKKIQKLTELRESLVATARESQAAAELGEEHPEFVLLRTKHDELSQKKKDISNAKSVATRDLAKSAERYGVSVLDELELETTDALRALEHALKPLSRCAPDIPEHADVLLKTKHIQDWAAAAIVTLESPFDTDLGDDQPSKQHALVGLLTKTRIRRIATEKKKIEKRKKEAERREKAAREKEKARQRERERLERQVAADERRKIRDAERRAKSASHDLREFDSKNRRIDDRLERLNHRRLSCESRIERVLNQLAARGYQRDAVVRMRSRFPAYDNALAAREDVDIEHTRLTGLVQHREKLVKRVNAAERNLKAVTKAQSQSPVQGRARISRREINTWEDAEKLAEDYMRALGFTDARRTGSGSDGGVDVESRRAVAQVKDQSSGVGRGVLQQLFGVAQAEGKIPYFFARHYSTQAVEWGLKNRVKMYQFDLRGNVKEVSR
;
A
#
# COMPACT_ATOMS: atom_id res chain seq x y z
N MET A 1 20.00 7.97 -14.15
CA MET A 1 19.47 9.34 -13.93
C MET A 1 17.97 9.43 -14.10
N ALA A 2 17.36 9.06 -15.25
CA ALA A 2 15.90 9.09 -15.43
C ALA A 2 15.12 8.22 -14.40
N LYS A 3 15.56 6.98 -14.16
CA LYS A 3 14.98 6.12 -13.10
C LYS A 3 15.13 6.69 -11.68
N GLU A 4 16.19 7.46 -11.42
CA GLU A 4 16.44 8.10 -10.11
C GLU A 4 15.49 9.30 -9.93
N LYS A 5 15.31 10.13 -10.98
CA LYS A 5 14.34 11.23 -11.00
C LYS A 5 12.90 10.73 -10.80
N VAL A 6 12.54 9.60 -11.39
CA VAL A 6 11.21 8.97 -11.20
C VAL A 6 11.02 8.48 -9.76
N ARG A 7 12.06 7.94 -9.12
CA ARG A 7 11.97 7.41 -7.74
C ARG A 7 11.87 8.50 -6.68
N VAL A 8 12.56 9.62 -6.88
CA VAL A 8 12.46 10.82 -6.04
C VAL A 8 11.06 11.43 -6.16
N SER A 9 10.54 11.56 -7.38
CA SER A 9 9.19 12.09 -7.65
C SER A 9 8.05 11.26 -7.03
N VAL A 10 8.18 9.93 -6.94
CA VAL A 10 7.18 9.07 -6.28
C VAL A 10 7.25 9.20 -4.75
N SER A 11 8.45 9.40 -4.19
CA SER A 11 8.64 9.56 -2.74
C SER A 11 8.13 10.92 -2.25
N GLU A 12 8.32 11.98 -3.04
CA GLU A 12 7.74 13.31 -2.79
C GLU A 12 6.20 13.28 -2.86
N ARG A 13 5.62 12.48 -3.77
CA ARG A 13 4.16 12.28 -3.87
C ARG A 13 3.55 11.58 -2.65
N VAL A 14 4.25 10.60 -2.06
CA VAL A 14 3.79 9.91 -0.84
C VAL A 14 3.86 10.82 0.39
N LEU A 15 4.80 11.78 0.41
CA LEU A 15 4.88 12.79 1.47
C LEU A 15 3.77 13.84 1.33
N ALA A 16 3.54 14.37 0.13
CA ALA A 16 2.47 15.34 -0.13
C ALA A 16 1.07 14.78 0.19
N SER A 17 0.79 13.52 -0.16
CA SER A 17 -0.48 12.85 0.18
C SER A 17 -0.67 12.67 1.70
N ARG A 18 0.41 12.46 2.45
CA ARG A 18 0.38 12.38 3.92
C ARG A 18 0.17 13.74 4.59
N GLU A 19 0.76 14.79 4.04
CA GLU A 19 0.56 16.17 4.50
C GLU A 19 -0.88 16.62 4.25
N LEU A 20 -1.45 16.34 3.09
CA LEU A 20 -2.87 16.58 2.79
C LEU A 20 -3.80 15.88 3.81
N GLY A 21 -3.51 14.63 4.15
CA GLY A 21 -4.24 13.90 5.18
C GLY A 21 -4.04 14.43 6.61
N LEU A 22 -2.99 15.20 6.90
CA LEU A 22 -2.81 15.91 8.18
C LEU A 22 -3.58 17.22 8.20
N HIS A 23 -3.58 17.99 7.12
CA HIS A 23 -4.33 19.24 7.01
C HIS A 23 -5.84 19.02 7.07
N LEU A 24 -6.37 18.00 6.38
CA LEU A 24 -7.79 17.64 6.49
C LEU A 24 -8.20 17.25 7.92
N ARG A 25 -7.29 16.64 8.70
CA ARG A 25 -7.52 16.33 10.12
C ARG A 25 -7.47 17.57 11.03
N LEU A 26 -6.67 18.57 10.67
CA LEU A 26 -6.62 19.85 11.39
C LEU A 26 -7.88 20.68 11.12
N ILE A 27 -8.37 20.70 9.87
CA ILE A 27 -9.64 21.33 9.50
C ILE A 27 -10.82 20.66 10.24
N ASP A 28 -10.88 19.33 10.29
CA ASP A 28 -11.91 18.60 11.05
C ASP A 28 -11.87 18.92 12.56
N LYS A 29 -10.68 19.10 13.14
CA LYS A 29 -10.51 19.54 14.54
C LYS A 29 -10.98 20.98 14.75
N GLY A 30 -10.65 21.90 13.84
CA GLY A 30 -11.11 23.28 13.90
C GLY A 30 -12.63 23.38 13.82
N LEU A 31 -13.25 22.64 12.91
CA LEU A 31 -14.70 22.57 12.78
C LEU A 31 -15.38 22.01 14.04
N LYS A 32 -14.82 20.97 14.66
CA LYS A 32 -15.32 20.43 15.93
C LYS A 32 -15.25 21.46 17.06
N SER A 33 -14.12 22.17 17.18
CA SER A 33 -13.95 23.22 18.19
C SER A 33 -14.96 24.36 18.02
N TYR A 34 -15.22 24.78 16.78
CA TYR A 34 -16.23 25.79 16.47
C TYR A 34 -17.65 25.32 16.84
N LEU A 35 -18.01 24.08 16.48
CA LEU A 35 -19.30 23.48 16.81
C LEU A 35 -19.52 23.34 18.32
N ASP A 36 -18.48 23.02 19.08
CA ASP A 36 -18.56 22.97 20.54
C ASP A 36 -18.74 24.37 21.16
N HIS A 37 -18.15 25.41 20.57
CA HIS A 37 -18.39 26.80 20.96
C HIS A 37 -19.86 27.21 20.73
N VAL A 38 -20.43 26.86 19.58
CA VAL A 38 -21.85 27.12 19.27
C VAL A 38 -22.79 26.35 20.22
N LYS A 39 -22.46 25.10 20.58
CA LYS A 39 -23.22 24.33 21.58
C LYS A 39 -23.17 24.97 22.96
N ASN A 40 -22.00 25.47 23.37
CA ASN A 40 -21.84 26.18 24.65
C ASN A 40 -22.64 27.48 24.67
N LEU A 41 -22.65 28.24 23.57
CA LEU A 41 -23.48 29.44 23.44
C LEU A 41 -24.98 29.10 23.57
N LYS A 42 -25.45 28.02 22.92
CA LYS A 42 -26.83 27.52 23.06
C LYS A 42 -27.17 27.12 24.50
N LYS A 43 -26.20 26.53 25.23
CA LYS A 43 -26.37 26.17 26.64
C LYS A 43 -26.54 27.42 27.50
N VAL A 44 -25.68 28.44 27.30
CA VAL A 44 -25.76 29.71 28.02
C VAL A 44 -27.09 30.42 27.75
N VAL A 45 -27.54 30.47 26.50
CA VAL A 45 -28.83 31.07 26.14
C VAL A 45 -30.00 30.31 26.77
N ARG A 46 -29.98 28.98 26.81
CA ARG A 46 -31.00 28.20 27.54
C ARG A 46 -30.98 28.47 29.04
N THR A 47 -29.81 28.47 29.67
CA THR A 47 -29.71 28.75 31.12
C THR A 47 -30.20 30.16 31.46
N PHE A 48 -30.05 31.11 30.54
CA PHE A 48 -30.57 32.47 30.70
C PHE A 48 -32.10 32.56 30.52
N LEU A 49 -32.69 31.67 29.71
CA LEU A 49 -34.13 31.58 29.47
C LEU A 49 -34.87 30.68 30.48
N ASP A 50 -34.17 29.73 31.11
CA ASP A 50 -34.68 28.78 32.13
C ASP A 50 -34.68 29.37 33.56
N VAL A 51 -34.42 30.67 33.74
CA VAL A 51 -34.59 31.31 35.07
C VAL A 51 -36.07 31.31 35.39
N ASP A 52 -36.44 30.42 36.30
CA ASP A 52 -37.82 30.07 36.61
C ASP A 52 -38.56 31.29 37.19
N LYS A 53 -39.58 31.77 36.47
CA LYS A 53 -40.40 32.92 36.86
C LYS A 53 -40.98 32.72 38.27
N ASP A 54 -41.23 31.47 38.63
CA ASP A 54 -41.79 31.07 39.91
C ASP A 54 -40.77 31.18 41.05
N GLU A 55 -39.47 31.03 40.79
CA GLU A 55 -38.42 31.16 41.81
C GLU A 55 -38.14 32.62 42.16
N ILE A 56 -38.19 33.51 41.18
CA ILE A 56 -38.12 34.97 41.40
C ILE A 56 -39.39 35.46 42.11
N ALA A 57 -40.58 34.99 41.68
CA ALA A 57 -41.84 35.35 42.34
C ALA A 57 -41.88 34.86 43.79
N ARG A 58 -41.37 33.65 44.07
CA ARG A 58 -41.28 33.08 45.43
C ARG A 58 -40.29 33.87 46.29
N ALA A 59 -39.11 34.23 45.77
CA ALA A 59 -38.13 35.04 46.49
C ALA A 59 -38.61 36.48 46.79
N VAL A 60 -39.43 37.06 45.91
CA VAL A 60 -40.05 38.37 46.15
C VAL A 60 -41.18 38.26 47.17
N CYS A 61 -42.02 37.22 47.09
CA CYS A 61 -43.10 36.98 48.05
C CYS A 61 -42.58 36.66 49.47
N GLU A 62 -41.53 35.84 49.59
CA GLU A 62 -40.94 35.48 50.89
C GLU A 62 -40.30 36.69 51.59
N ARG A 63 -39.82 37.68 50.84
CA ARG A 63 -39.25 38.90 51.41
C ARG A 63 -40.29 39.96 51.78
N PHE A 64 -41.49 39.90 51.18
CA PHE A 64 -42.60 40.82 51.46
C PHE A 64 -43.56 40.32 52.55
N LEU A 65 -43.62 39.01 52.81
CA LEU A 65 -44.42 38.45 53.92
C LEU A 65 -43.84 38.71 55.31
N ALA A 66 -42.69 39.39 55.41
CA ALA A 66 -42.05 39.74 56.67
C ALA A 66 -42.51 41.08 57.25
N ASP A 67 -43.18 41.96 56.48
CA ASP A 67 -43.64 43.27 56.95
C ASP A 67 -45.11 43.55 56.58
N ASP A 68 -45.89 43.88 57.62
CA ASP A 68 -47.29 44.32 57.76
C ASP A 68 -48.29 44.28 56.57
N ILE A 69 -49.43 43.65 56.84
CA ILE A 69 -50.55 43.42 55.91
C ILE A 69 -51.41 44.70 55.83
N SER A 70 -50.99 45.66 55.01
CA SER A 70 -51.90 46.73 54.56
C SER A 70 -51.63 47.27 53.15
N TRP A 71 -50.50 46.91 52.52
CA TRP A 71 -50.11 47.40 51.19
C TRP A 71 -50.31 46.40 50.03
N GLY A 72 -50.66 45.14 50.33
CA GLY A 72 -50.65 44.03 49.37
C GLY A 72 -51.62 44.15 48.19
N VAL A 73 -52.75 44.85 48.34
CA VAL A 73 -53.76 44.97 47.27
C VAL A 73 -53.36 46.02 46.23
N GLN A 74 -52.87 47.19 46.67
CA GLN A 74 -52.46 48.27 45.76
C GLN A 74 -51.15 47.95 45.02
N ILE A 75 -50.22 47.23 45.66
CA ILE A 75 -48.98 46.78 45.02
C ILE A 75 -49.25 45.65 44.02
N SER A 76 -50.19 44.73 44.30
CA SER A 76 -50.57 43.66 43.37
C SER A 76 -51.12 44.21 42.04
N GLU A 77 -51.92 45.26 42.09
CA GLU A 77 -52.45 45.93 40.89
C GLU A 77 -51.37 46.73 40.14
N ALA A 78 -50.50 47.45 40.87
CA ALA A 78 -49.36 48.16 40.28
C ALA A 78 -48.32 47.21 39.64
N ILE A 79 -48.08 46.04 40.23
CA ILE A 79 -47.20 45.00 39.68
C ILE A 79 -47.86 44.33 38.46
N LYS A 80 -49.18 44.07 38.48
CA LYS A 80 -49.90 43.55 37.30
C LYS A 80 -49.87 44.52 36.13
N THR A 81 -49.97 45.83 36.39
CA THR A 81 -49.96 46.86 35.34
C THR A 81 -48.54 47.13 34.82
N SER A 82 -47.54 47.12 35.70
CA SER A 82 -46.12 47.30 35.33
C SER A 82 -45.52 46.07 34.65
N SER A 83 -45.92 44.86 35.05
CA SER A 83 -45.48 43.62 34.40
C SER A 83 -45.99 43.53 32.97
N ARG A 84 -47.23 43.95 32.69
CA ARG A 84 -47.75 44.01 31.30
C ARG A 84 -46.98 44.99 30.41
N ARG A 85 -46.58 46.16 30.93
CA ARG A 85 -45.81 47.16 30.15
C ARG A 85 -44.34 46.78 29.91
N VAL A 86 -43.76 45.91 30.75
CA VAL A 86 -42.36 45.44 30.60
C VAL A 86 -42.25 44.13 29.81
N LEU A 87 -43.36 43.40 29.62
CA LEU A 87 -43.39 42.13 28.90
C LEU A 87 -43.55 42.26 27.38
N GLU A 88 -44.29 43.26 26.87
CA GLU A 88 -44.47 43.43 25.41
C GLU A 88 -43.17 43.68 24.61
N PRO A 89 -42.16 44.43 25.11
CA PRO A 89 -40.88 44.57 24.39
C PRO A 89 -40.04 43.29 24.37
N LYS A 90 -40.28 42.35 25.30
CA LYS A 90 -39.49 41.12 25.42
C LYS A 90 -39.95 40.04 24.45
N GLU A 91 -41.25 39.93 24.19
CA GLU A 91 -41.77 38.98 23.21
C GLU A 91 -41.34 39.35 21.79
N ALA A 92 -41.43 40.63 21.42
CA ALA A 92 -40.93 41.13 20.14
C ALA A 92 -39.41 40.94 19.97
N LEU A 93 -38.64 41.13 21.04
CA LEU A 93 -37.19 40.88 21.03
C LEU A 93 -36.86 39.38 20.91
N VAL A 94 -37.62 38.51 21.58
CA VAL A 94 -37.45 37.05 21.48
C VAL A 94 -37.81 36.57 20.07
N GLU A 95 -38.89 37.07 19.47
CA GLU A 95 -39.25 36.75 18.09
C GLU A 95 -38.19 37.23 17.09
N SER A 96 -37.69 38.46 17.24
CA SER A 96 -36.61 39.02 16.42
C SER A 96 -35.32 38.21 16.52
N LEU A 97 -34.87 37.87 17.74
CA LEU A 97 -33.67 37.05 17.96
C LEU A 97 -33.87 35.61 17.45
N THR A 98 -35.07 35.06 17.54
CA THR A 98 -35.39 33.72 17.01
C THR A 98 -35.37 33.71 15.48
N ALA A 99 -35.88 34.78 14.84
CA ALA A 99 -35.83 34.96 13.40
C ALA A 99 -34.38 35.11 12.90
N GLU A 100 -33.56 35.93 13.56
CA GLU A 100 -32.13 36.05 13.23
C GLU A 100 -31.36 34.74 13.43
N LEU A 101 -31.61 34.03 14.55
CA LEU A 101 -30.98 32.74 14.79
C LEU A 101 -31.36 31.70 13.73
N THR A 102 -32.59 31.75 13.21
CA THR A 102 -33.06 30.86 12.14
C THR A 102 -32.39 31.22 10.81
N ALA A 103 -32.30 32.51 10.48
CA ALA A 103 -31.60 32.98 9.29
C ALA A 103 -30.11 32.59 9.29
N ILE A 104 -29.42 32.69 10.44
CA ILE A 104 -28.04 32.26 10.60
C ILE A 104 -27.91 30.74 10.41
N GLN A 105 -28.87 29.95 10.93
CA GLN A 105 -28.87 28.49 10.75
C GLN A 105 -29.09 28.09 9.30
N ASP A 106 -29.94 28.80 8.56
CA ASP A 106 -30.17 28.52 7.14
C ASP A 106 -28.98 28.94 6.28
N GLN A 107 -28.31 30.06 6.60
CA GLN A 107 -27.02 30.40 5.99
C GLN A 107 -25.94 29.34 6.27
N GLU A 108 -25.85 28.82 7.50
CA GLU A 108 -24.91 27.74 7.85
C GLU A 108 -25.20 26.46 7.04
N ARG A 109 -26.48 26.10 6.88
CA ARG A 109 -26.89 24.94 6.05
C ARG A 109 -26.53 25.14 4.59
N GLN A 110 -26.75 26.34 4.05
CA GLN A 110 -26.41 26.68 2.68
C GLN A 110 -24.91 26.60 2.42
N VAL A 111 -24.09 27.22 3.28
CA VAL A 111 -22.61 27.16 3.17
C VAL A 111 -22.11 25.73 3.28
N LYS A 112 -22.68 24.90 4.18
CA LYS A 112 -22.33 23.47 4.26
C LYS A 112 -22.70 22.69 3.00
N SER A 113 -23.84 23.01 2.38
CA SER A 113 -24.28 22.39 1.13
C SER A 113 -23.35 22.76 -0.03
N ASP A 114 -23.02 24.05 -0.16
CA ASP A 114 -22.15 24.57 -1.22
C ASP A 114 -20.71 24.04 -1.09
N LEU A 115 -20.18 24.01 0.15
CA LEU A 115 -18.87 23.42 0.42
C LEU A 115 -18.86 21.92 0.09
N LYS A 116 -19.92 21.19 0.44
CA LYS A 116 -20.03 19.76 0.13
C LYS A 116 -20.08 19.51 -1.38
N ARG A 117 -20.79 20.35 -2.13
CA ARG A 117 -20.83 20.30 -3.60
C ARG A 117 -19.46 20.60 -4.21
N PHE A 118 -18.81 21.68 -3.78
CA PHE A 118 -17.49 22.06 -4.26
C PHE A 118 -16.42 20.98 -4.00
N LEU A 119 -16.42 20.39 -2.80
CA LEU A 119 -15.53 19.27 -2.46
C LEU A 119 -15.83 18.02 -3.31
N GLY A 120 -17.08 17.81 -3.72
CA GLY A 120 -17.47 16.76 -4.66
C GLY A 120 -16.87 16.99 -6.05
N GLU A 121 -17.03 18.20 -6.60
CA GLU A 121 -16.50 18.59 -7.91
C GLU A 121 -14.96 18.52 -7.95
N LEU A 122 -14.28 18.96 -6.89
CA LEU A 122 -12.82 18.82 -6.75
C LEU A 122 -12.38 17.35 -6.73
N ARG A 123 -13.12 16.49 -6.02
CA ARG A 123 -12.82 15.06 -5.95
C ARG A 123 -13.00 14.38 -7.30
N GLU A 124 -14.07 14.69 -8.03
CA GLU A 124 -14.29 14.14 -9.37
C GLU A 124 -13.20 14.60 -10.36
N SER A 125 -12.77 15.86 -10.27
CA SER A 125 -11.66 16.39 -11.07
C SER A 125 -10.33 15.69 -10.74
N ALA A 126 -10.03 15.47 -9.46
CA ALA A 126 -8.85 14.74 -9.02
C ALA A 126 -8.87 13.27 -9.50
N ASP A 127 -10.01 12.57 -9.35
CA ASP A 127 -10.19 11.19 -9.80
C ASP A 127 -10.07 11.07 -11.34
N SER A 128 -10.48 12.11 -12.08
CA SER A 128 -10.32 12.20 -13.54
C SER A 128 -8.85 12.40 -13.93
N ALA A 129 -8.12 13.26 -13.22
CA ALA A 129 -6.69 13.48 -13.43
C ALA A 129 -5.85 12.24 -13.10
N GLU A 130 -6.19 11.52 -12.02
CA GLU A 130 -5.52 10.25 -11.66
C GLU A 130 -5.74 9.18 -12.73
N ARG A 131 -6.96 9.05 -13.27
CA ARG A 131 -7.26 8.14 -14.39
C ARG A 131 -6.45 8.49 -15.64
N ALA A 132 -6.41 9.76 -16.03
CA ALA A 132 -5.61 10.21 -17.19
C ALA A 132 -4.11 9.95 -16.99
N LEU A 133 -3.60 10.09 -15.77
CA LEU A 133 -2.21 9.78 -15.43
C LEU A 133 -1.94 8.27 -15.52
N ALA A 134 -2.85 7.43 -15.05
CA ALA A 134 -2.74 5.98 -15.14
C ALA A 134 -2.70 5.50 -16.59
N ASP A 135 -3.58 6.02 -17.44
CA ASP A 135 -3.61 5.72 -18.89
C ASP A 135 -2.30 6.13 -19.58
N ALA A 136 -1.77 7.32 -19.25
CA ALA A 136 -0.50 7.78 -19.79
C ALA A 136 0.69 6.90 -19.35
N GLU A 137 0.71 6.44 -18.09
CA GLU A 137 1.75 5.52 -17.60
C GLU A 137 1.66 4.14 -18.27
N GLU A 138 0.45 3.64 -18.54
CA GLU A 138 0.26 2.39 -19.29
C GLU A 138 0.76 2.51 -20.74
N GLN A 139 0.40 3.59 -21.43
CA GLN A 139 0.89 3.87 -22.79
C GLN A 139 2.42 3.98 -22.83
N LEU A 140 3.04 4.60 -21.83
CA LEU A 140 4.50 4.68 -21.71
C LEU A 140 5.13 3.29 -21.53
N ARG A 141 4.58 2.45 -20.65
CA ARG A 141 5.05 1.06 -20.45
C ARG A 141 4.92 0.22 -21.72
N ALA A 142 3.81 0.37 -22.46
CA ALA A 142 3.61 -0.32 -23.73
C ALA A 142 4.65 0.12 -24.78
N ALA A 143 4.91 1.43 -24.88
CA ALA A 143 5.92 1.98 -25.78
C ALA A 143 7.35 1.50 -25.43
N GLU A 144 7.70 1.47 -24.14
CA GLU A 144 8.99 0.94 -23.68
C GLU A 144 9.15 -0.55 -24.00
N LYS A 145 8.12 -1.37 -23.75
CA LYS A 145 8.11 -2.80 -24.13
C LYS A 145 8.36 -2.96 -25.64
N ARG A 146 7.64 -2.22 -26.48
CA ARG A 146 7.82 -2.29 -27.94
C ARG A 146 9.23 -1.86 -28.36
N ARG A 147 9.80 -0.83 -27.73
CA ARG A 147 11.19 -0.41 -27.97
C ARG A 147 12.17 -1.53 -27.64
N THR A 148 12.00 -2.21 -26.50
CA THR A 148 12.88 -3.33 -26.12
C THR A 148 12.74 -4.54 -27.06
N GLN A 149 11.54 -4.83 -27.55
CA GLN A 149 11.31 -5.87 -28.54
C GLN A 149 12.04 -5.55 -29.86
N LEU A 150 11.84 -4.35 -30.42
CA LEU A 150 12.56 -3.90 -31.61
C LEU A 150 14.07 -3.89 -31.39
N THR A 151 14.53 -3.59 -30.15
CA THR A 151 15.94 -3.66 -29.76
C THR A 151 16.52 -5.06 -29.97
N ARG A 152 15.78 -6.09 -29.54
CA ARG A 152 16.15 -7.49 -29.71
C ARG A 152 16.07 -7.94 -31.17
N GLU A 153 15.04 -7.53 -31.89
CA GLU A 153 14.85 -7.90 -33.30
C GLU A 153 16.00 -7.41 -34.19
N CYS A 154 16.43 -6.14 -34.10
CA CYS A 154 17.58 -5.72 -34.92
C CYS A 154 18.89 -6.35 -34.44
N ALA A 155 19.07 -6.64 -33.15
CA ALA A 155 20.27 -7.35 -32.69
C ALA A 155 20.35 -8.79 -33.26
N LEU A 156 19.20 -9.46 -33.38
CA LEU A 156 19.12 -10.76 -34.06
C LEU A 156 19.43 -10.64 -35.56
N GLU A 157 18.90 -9.63 -36.24
CA GLU A 157 19.18 -9.39 -37.65
C GLU A 157 20.63 -8.98 -37.92
N GLU A 158 21.24 -8.16 -37.06
CA GLU A 158 22.68 -7.83 -37.11
C GLU A 158 23.55 -9.07 -36.96
N ASN A 159 23.20 -9.97 -36.02
CA ASN A 159 23.92 -11.23 -35.83
C ASN A 159 23.73 -12.17 -37.04
N GLN A 160 22.53 -12.21 -37.64
CA GLN A 160 22.28 -12.95 -38.88
C GLN A 160 23.07 -12.37 -40.06
N LEU A 161 23.17 -11.04 -40.18
CA LEU A 161 24.00 -10.36 -41.18
C LEU A 161 25.48 -10.70 -40.98
N ALA A 162 26.00 -10.60 -39.76
CA ALA A 162 27.39 -10.94 -39.46
C ALA A 162 27.73 -12.41 -39.78
N LYS A 163 26.80 -13.34 -39.52
CA LYS A 163 26.95 -14.75 -39.91
C LYS A 163 26.93 -14.97 -41.42
N ARG A 164 26.15 -14.17 -42.18
CA ARG A 164 26.03 -14.28 -43.64
C ARG A 164 27.16 -13.57 -44.39
N ASP A 165 27.69 -12.48 -43.85
CA ASP A 165 28.84 -11.77 -44.42
C ASP A 165 30.10 -12.66 -44.43
N ASN A 166 30.22 -13.59 -43.47
CA ASN A 166 31.24 -14.65 -43.51
C ASN A 166 30.98 -15.74 -44.57
N PHE A 167 29.76 -15.87 -45.07
CA PHE A 167 29.36 -16.94 -46.00
C PHE A 167 29.22 -16.47 -47.47
N LEU A 168 29.03 -15.16 -47.72
CA LEU A 168 28.71 -14.65 -49.06
C LEU A 168 29.44 -13.35 -49.40
N LEU A 169 30.66 -13.48 -49.93
CA LEU A 169 31.28 -12.49 -50.81
C LEU A 169 30.72 -12.51 -52.25
N ARG A 170 29.63 -13.27 -52.54
CA ARG A 170 29.16 -13.50 -53.93
C ARG A 170 27.69 -13.22 -54.24
N ASN A 171 26.87 -12.73 -53.30
CA ASN A 171 25.44 -12.48 -53.60
C ASN A 171 24.96 -11.11 -53.09
N THR A 172 25.11 -10.08 -53.91
CA THR A 172 24.94 -8.66 -53.56
C THR A 172 23.50 -8.25 -53.26
N ASP A 173 22.51 -8.95 -53.81
CA ASP A 173 21.12 -8.48 -53.79
C ASP A 173 20.38 -8.83 -52.50
N LYS A 174 20.67 -10.00 -51.90
CA LYS A 174 20.10 -10.40 -50.61
C LYS A 174 20.63 -9.53 -49.46
N THR A 175 21.89 -9.12 -49.54
CA THR A 175 22.53 -8.23 -48.54
C THR A 175 21.94 -6.82 -48.61
N LYS A 176 21.62 -6.32 -49.82
CA LYS A 176 20.90 -5.04 -49.99
C LYS A 176 19.50 -5.07 -49.36
N ALA A 177 18.73 -6.13 -49.58
CA ALA A 177 17.39 -6.26 -48.99
C ALA A 177 17.41 -6.27 -47.45
N LEU A 178 18.36 -6.98 -46.85
CA LEU A 178 18.54 -6.99 -45.39
C LEU A 178 18.98 -5.63 -44.83
N ARG A 179 19.88 -4.90 -45.52
CA ARG A 179 20.27 -3.53 -45.13
C ARG A 179 19.08 -2.57 -45.17
N ILE A 180 18.22 -2.68 -46.19
CA ILE A 180 16.99 -1.88 -46.29
C ILE A 180 16.03 -2.22 -45.13
N SER A 181 15.87 -3.50 -44.79
CA SER A 181 15.06 -3.93 -43.64
C SER A 181 15.60 -3.36 -42.32
N LEU A 182 16.91 -3.46 -42.10
CA LEU A 182 17.57 -2.95 -40.89
C LEU A 182 17.41 -1.42 -40.77
N SER A 183 17.61 -0.69 -41.87
CA SER A 183 17.40 0.76 -41.92
C SER A 183 15.95 1.14 -41.58
N LYS A 184 14.96 0.44 -42.15
CA LYS A 184 13.53 0.67 -41.82
C LYS A 184 13.25 0.46 -40.33
N LYS A 185 13.78 -0.59 -39.71
CA LYS A 185 13.60 -0.83 -38.27
C LYS A 185 14.33 0.18 -37.40
N GLN A 186 15.49 0.67 -37.83
CA GLN A 186 16.21 1.74 -37.16
C GLN A 186 15.40 3.04 -37.17
N THR A 187 14.82 3.41 -38.30
CA THR A 187 13.90 4.57 -38.39
C THR A 187 12.67 4.38 -37.50
N GLN A 188 12.10 3.17 -37.41
CA GLN A 188 11.00 2.88 -36.48
C GLN A 188 11.40 3.05 -35.02
N ARG A 189 12.63 2.64 -34.63
CA ARG A 189 13.15 2.86 -33.27
C ARG A 189 13.29 4.36 -32.95
N GLU A 190 13.80 5.15 -33.89
CA GLU A 190 13.95 6.60 -33.72
C GLU A 190 12.59 7.29 -33.57
N ASN A 191 11.60 6.92 -34.40
CA ASN A 191 10.24 7.45 -34.30
C ASN A 191 9.57 7.08 -32.96
N LEU A 192 9.76 5.84 -32.47
CA LEU A 192 9.29 5.44 -31.15
C LEU A 192 9.99 6.20 -30.01
N ALA A 193 11.30 6.45 -30.13
CA ALA A 193 12.03 7.26 -29.16
C ALA A 193 11.49 8.69 -29.09
N LYS A 194 11.21 9.32 -30.24
CA LYS A 194 10.56 10.64 -30.32
C LYS A 194 9.15 10.62 -29.69
N LYS A 195 8.37 9.55 -29.89
CA LYS A 195 7.04 9.39 -29.27
C LYS A 195 7.14 9.27 -27.74
N ILE A 196 8.09 8.48 -27.23
CA ILE A 196 8.35 8.34 -25.78
C ILE A 196 8.76 9.70 -25.18
N GLN A 197 9.60 10.47 -25.87
CA GLN A 197 9.99 11.80 -25.43
C GLN A 197 8.77 12.72 -25.32
N LYS A 198 7.92 12.82 -26.36
CA LYS A 198 6.69 13.63 -26.33
C LYS A 198 5.73 13.22 -25.20
N LEU A 199 5.55 11.92 -24.95
CA LEU A 199 4.72 11.43 -23.84
C LEU A 199 5.32 11.80 -22.48
N THR A 200 6.65 11.84 -22.37
CA THR A 200 7.34 12.26 -21.15
C THR A 200 7.14 13.76 -20.89
N GLU A 201 7.28 14.59 -21.93
CA GLU A 201 7.02 16.04 -21.87
C GLU A 201 5.57 16.32 -21.48
N LEU A 202 4.60 15.60 -22.06
CA LEU A 202 3.18 15.73 -21.72
C LEU A 202 2.89 15.33 -20.27
N ARG A 203 3.53 14.26 -19.78
CA ARG A 203 3.44 13.87 -18.36
C ARG A 203 4.00 14.95 -17.43
N GLU A 204 5.14 15.54 -17.77
CA GLU A 204 5.74 16.62 -16.98
C GLU A 204 4.85 17.87 -16.97
N SER A 205 4.25 18.23 -18.11
CA SER A 205 3.27 19.32 -18.20
C SER A 205 2.04 19.08 -17.34
N LEU A 206 1.44 17.88 -17.35
CA LEU A 206 0.27 17.54 -16.53
C LEU A 206 0.60 17.61 -15.03
N VAL A 207 1.80 17.17 -14.63
CA VAL A 207 2.26 17.27 -13.24
C VAL A 207 2.47 18.72 -12.83
N ALA A 208 2.99 19.57 -13.72
CA ALA A 208 3.13 21.00 -13.46
C ALA A 208 1.76 21.67 -13.25
N THR A 209 0.79 21.39 -14.12
CA THR A 209 -0.58 21.91 -13.98
C THR A 209 -1.23 21.45 -12.67
N ALA A 210 -1.08 20.16 -12.30
CA ALA A 210 -1.60 19.67 -11.03
C ALA A 210 -0.99 20.37 -9.81
N ARG A 211 0.30 20.74 -9.87
CA ARG A 211 0.97 21.53 -8.82
C ARG A 211 0.48 22.98 -8.77
N GLU A 212 0.27 23.61 -9.92
CA GLU A 212 -0.28 24.97 -9.99
C GLU A 212 -1.72 25.00 -9.46
N SER A 213 -2.56 24.03 -9.81
CA SER A 213 -3.91 23.90 -9.24
C SER A 213 -3.90 23.65 -7.73
N GLN A 214 -2.92 22.89 -7.22
CA GLN A 214 -2.75 22.68 -5.78
C GLN A 214 -2.30 23.96 -5.05
N ALA A 215 -1.32 24.68 -5.59
CA ALA A 215 -0.85 25.95 -5.03
C ALA A 215 -1.96 27.03 -5.05
N ALA A 216 -2.81 27.02 -6.08
CA ALA A 216 -3.97 27.89 -6.15
C ALA A 216 -5.02 27.57 -5.07
N ALA A 217 -5.25 26.28 -4.78
CA ALA A 217 -6.13 25.85 -3.70
C ALA A 217 -5.61 26.26 -2.30
N GLU A 218 -4.30 26.50 -2.16
CA GLU A 218 -3.66 26.97 -0.93
C GLU A 218 -3.81 28.49 -0.71
N LEU A 219 -4.11 29.29 -1.74
CA LEU A 219 -4.10 30.77 -1.69
C LEU A 219 -5.46 31.44 -1.37
N GLY A 220 -6.56 30.69 -1.31
CA GLY A 220 -7.89 31.24 -0.96
C GLY A 220 -8.51 32.12 -2.07
N GLU A 221 -9.84 32.30 -2.02
CA GLU A 221 -10.65 32.79 -3.16
C GLU A 221 -10.44 34.26 -3.56
N GLU A 222 -9.79 35.09 -2.75
CA GLU A 222 -9.71 36.54 -3.01
C GLU A 222 -8.44 37.00 -3.73
N HIS A 223 -7.55 36.08 -4.14
CA HIS A 223 -6.29 36.48 -4.77
C HIS A 223 -6.43 36.73 -6.29
N PRO A 224 -5.93 37.85 -6.85
CA PRO A 224 -6.05 38.18 -8.28
C PRO A 224 -5.39 37.15 -9.23
N GLU A 225 -4.47 36.33 -8.74
CA GLU A 225 -3.93 35.18 -9.49
C GLU A 225 -4.97 34.08 -9.75
N PHE A 226 -6.01 33.97 -8.91
CA PHE A 226 -7.10 33.00 -9.09
C PHE A 226 -7.95 33.31 -10.33
N VAL A 227 -8.15 34.60 -10.65
CA VAL A 227 -8.82 35.05 -11.88
C VAL A 227 -7.97 34.76 -13.13
N LEU A 228 -6.64 34.91 -13.01
CA LEU A 228 -5.68 34.58 -14.08
C LEU A 228 -5.60 33.06 -14.33
N LEU A 229 -5.77 32.26 -13.27
CA LEU A 229 -5.79 30.79 -13.37
C LEU A 229 -7.10 30.25 -13.92
N ARG A 230 -8.24 30.90 -13.63
CA ARG A 230 -9.55 30.58 -14.24
C ARG A 230 -9.52 30.81 -15.74
N THR A 231 -8.96 31.94 -16.19
CA THR A 231 -8.77 32.23 -17.62
C THR A 231 -7.85 31.22 -18.31
N LYS A 232 -6.74 30.82 -17.67
CA LYS A 232 -5.88 29.73 -18.19
C LYS A 232 -6.58 28.36 -18.20
N HIS A 233 -7.44 28.07 -17.22
CA HIS A 233 -8.22 26.83 -17.21
C HIS A 233 -9.18 26.79 -18.42
N ASP A 234 -9.86 27.90 -18.71
CA ASP A 234 -10.78 28.01 -19.85
C ASP A 234 -10.02 27.87 -21.19
N GLU A 235 -8.83 28.46 -21.32
CA GLU A 235 -7.94 28.26 -22.48
C GLU A 235 -7.52 26.79 -22.67
N LEU A 236 -7.22 26.08 -21.58
CA LEU A 236 -6.85 24.65 -21.62
C LEU A 236 -8.05 23.75 -21.94
N SER A 237 -9.24 24.08 -21.43
CA SER A 237 -10.50 23.42 -21.80
C SER A 237 -10.79 23.59 -23.29
N GLN A 238 -10.56 24.78 -23.85
CA GLN A 238 -10.73 25.04 -25.27
C GLN A 238 -9.71 24.26 -26.12
N LYS A 239 -8.43 24.24 -25.74
CA LYS A 239 -7.40 23.42 -26.42
C LYS A 239 -7.73 21.92 -26.41
N LYS A 240 -8.30 21.40 -25.32
CA LYS A 240 -8.75 20.01 -25.23
C LYS A 240 -9.87 19.71 -26.23
N LYS A 241 -10.81 20.65 -26.40
CA LYS A 241 -11.89 20.57 -27.39
C LYS A 241 -11.34 20.58 -28.82
N ASP A 242 -10.36 21.43 -29.09
CA ASP A 242 -9.71 21.53 -30.41
C ASP A 242 -8.92 20.26 -30.77
N ILE A 243 -8.22 19.65 -29.80
CA ILE A 243 -7.53 18.36 -29.99
C ILE A 243 -8.53 17.23 -30.26
N SER A 244 -9.65 17.20 -29.54
CA SER A 244 -10.73 16.24 -29.77
C SER A 244 -11.33 16.37 -31.17
N ASN A 245 -11.53 17.61 -31.64
CA ASN A 245 -12.00 17.90 -32.99
C ASN A 245 -10.97 17.54 -34.06
N ALA A 246 -9.69 17.83 -33.85
CA ALA A 246 -8.61 17.42 -34.76
C ALA A 246 -8.51 15.89 -34.88
N LYS A 247 -8.72 15.17 -33.76
CA LYS A 247 -8.77 13.71 -33.74
C LYS A 247 -9.97 13.19 -34.54
N SER A 248 -11.16 13.78 -34.39
CA SER A 248 -12.34 13.36 -35.15
C SER A 248 -12.18 13.62 -36.65
N VAL A 249 -11.57 14.74 -37.04
CA VAL A 249 -11.21 15.06 -38.44
C VAL A 249 -10.20 14.06 -38.99
N ALA A 250 -9.10 13.78 -38.27
CA ALA A 250 -8.10 12.81 -38.70
C ALA A 250 -8.68 11.39 -38.83
N THR A 251 -9.61 11.01 -37.95
CA THR A 251 -10.30 9.71 -38.01
C THR A 251 -11.22 9.63 -39.22
N ARG A 252 -11.90 10.74 -39.56
CA ARG A 252 -12.75 10.85 -40.76
C ARG A 252 -11.92 10.86 -42.05
N ASP A 253 -10.74 11.47 -42.06
CA ASP A 253 -9.82 11.47 -43.21
C ASP A 253 -9.14 10.12 -43.40
N LEU A 254 -8.86 9.40 -42.32
CA LEU A 254 -8.41 8.00 -42.34
C LEU A 254 -9.52 7.07 -42.87
N ALA A 255 -10.78 7.28 -42.47
CA ALA A 255 -11.91 6.53 -43.00
C ALA A 255 -12.12 6.79 -44.50
N LYS A 256 -12.06 8.06 -44.93
CA LYS A 256 -12.13 8.43 -46.36
C LYS A 256 -10.93 7.92 -47.18
N SER A 257 -9.76 7.84 -46.57
CA SER A 257 -8.58 7.25 -47.22
C SER A 257 -8.72 5.72 -47.33
N ALA A 258 -9.23 5.05 -46.31
CA ALA A 258 -9.53 3.61 -46.36
C ALA A 258 -10.57 3.29 -47.45
N GLU A 259 -11.56 4.16 -47.63
CA GLU A 259 -12.58 4.05 -48.69
C GLU A 259 -11.98 4.26 -50.10
N ARG A 260 -11.01 5.18 -50.25
CA ARG A 260 -10.28 5.41 -51.52
C ARG A 260 -9.29 4.30 -51.90
N TYR A 261 -8.79 3.54 -50.92
CA TYR A 261 -7.78 2.50 -51.15
C TYR A 261 -8.34 1.07 -51.17
N GLY A 262 -9.67 0.89 -51.08
CA GLY A 262 -10.33 -0.39 -51.33
C GLY A 262 -9.80 -1.55 -50.47
N VAL A 263 -9.50 -1.29 -49.19
CA VAL A 263 -8.97 -2.33 -48.29
C VAL A 263 -10.12 -2.93 -47.48
N SER A 264 -10.63 -4.09 -47.90
CA SER A 264 -11.51 -4.92 -47.07
C SER A 264 -10.68 -5.64 -46.00
N VAL A 265 -10.66 -5.10 -44.78
CA VAL A 265 -10.31 -5.86 -43.58
C VAL A 265 -11.52 -5.81 -42.65
N LEU A 266 -12.54 -6.59 -42.99
CA LEU A 266 -13.73 -6.78 -42.15
C LEU A 266 -14.12 -8.25 -41.94
N ASP A 267 -13.26 -9.22 -42.27
CA ASP A 267 -13.59 -10.65 -42.06
C ASP A 267 -12.83 -11.30 -40.89
N GLU A 268 -11.88 -10.61 -40.23
CA GLU A 268 -11.14 -11.19 -39.09
C GLU A 268 -11.48 -10.56 -37.72
N LEU A 269 -12.34 -9.53 -37.66
CA LEU A 269 -12.72 -8.86 -36.40
C LEU A 269 -14.13 -9.19 -35.90
N GLU A 270 -14.98 -9.82 -36.72
CA GLU A 270 -16.33 -10.25 -36.33
C GLU A 270 -16.38 -11.66 -35.69
N LEU A 271 -15.33 -12.47 -35.81
CA LEU A 271 -15.30 -13.80 -35.19
C LEU A 271 -14.94 -13.75 -33.69
N GLU A 272 -14.05 -12.86 -33.27
CA GLU A 272 -13.57 -12.83 -31.87
C GLU A 272 -14.53 -12.11 -30.89
N THR A 273 -15.36 -11.20 -31.39
CA THR A 273 -16.35 -10.47 -30.56
C THR A 273 -17.62 -11.29 -30.32
N THR A 274 -18.01 -12.13 -31.26
CA THR A 274 -19.22 -12.96 -31.17
C THR A 274 -19.04 -14.15 -30.22
N ASP A 275 -17.82 -14.72 -30.14
CA ASP A 275 -17.51 -15.81 -29.21
C ASP A 275 -17.31 -15.32 -27.77
N ALA A 276 -16.82 -14.09 -27.58
CA ALA A 276 -16.71 -13.46 -26.26
C ALA A 276 -18.09 -13.16 -25.63
N LEU A 277 -19.07 -12.77 -26.44
CA LEU A 277 -20.45 -12.52 -25.99
C LEU A 277 -21.18 -13.83 -25.64
N ARG A 278 -20.98 -14.91 -26.41
CA ARG A 278 -21.53 -16.24 -26.11
C ARG A 278 -20.93 -16.86 -24.84
N ALA A 279 -19.66 -16.60 -24.55
CA ALA A 279 -19.01 -17.05 -23.32
C ALA A 279 -19.53 -16.33 -22.07
N LEU A 280 -19.85 -15.04 -22.17
CA LEU A 280 -20.48 -14.25 -21.10
C LEU A 280 -21.91 -14.70 -20.81
N GLU A 281 -22.67 -15.04 -21.85
CA GLU A 281 -24.05 -15.52 -21.73
C GLU A 281 -24.13 -16.94 -21.11
N HIS A 282 -23.14 -17.80 -21.38
CA HIS A 282 -23.01 -19.11 -20.73
C HIS A 282 -22.53 -19.03 -19.27
N ALA A 283 -21.72 -18.02 -18.93
CA ALA A 283 -21.20 -17.81 -17.58
C ALA A 283 -22.24 -17.20 -16.61
N LEU A 284 -23.24 -16.47 -17.13
CA LEU A 284 -24.28 -15.82 -16.33
C LEU A 284 -25.53 -16.68 -16.09
N LYS A 285 -25.63 -17.83 -16.76
CA LYS A 285 -26.77 -18.77 -16.63
C LYS A 285 -26.91 -19.51 -15.28
N PRO A 286 -25.90 -19.64 -14.39
CA PRO A 286 -26.10 -20.30 -13.09
C PRO A 286 -26.59 -19.40 -11.95
N LEU A 287 -26.77 -18.08 -12.15
CA LEU A 287 -27.11 -17.16 -11.05
C LEU A 287 -28.62 -16.89 -10.86
N SER A 288 -29.49 -17.63 -11.55
CA SER A 288 -30.93 -17.60 -11.31
C SER A 288 -31.45 -18.97 -10.86
N ARG A 289 -31.30 -19.30 -9.57
CA ARG A 289 -32.22 -20.17 -8.82
C ARG A 289 -31.82 -20.23 -7.34
N CYS A 290 -32.75 -19.77 -6.50
CA CYS A 290 -32.72 -19.88 -5.04
C CYS A 290 -32.96 -21.35 -4.58
N ALA A 291 -32.44 -21.67 -3.39
CA ALA A 291 -32.25 -22.94 -2.65
C ALA A 291 -33.50 -23.87 -2.43
N PRO A 292 -33.45 -25.06 -1.76
CA PRO A 292 -32.35 -25.72 -1.01
C PRO A 292 -32.15 -27.28 -1.13
N ASP A 293 -31.08 -27.77 -0.47
CA ASP A 293 -30.76 -29.13 0.09
C ASP A 293 -30.46 -30.39 -0.76
N ILE A 294 -29.23 -30.94 -0.60
CA ILE A 294 -28.83 -32.36 -0.31
C ILE A 294 -27.28 -32.50 -0.43
N PRO A 295 -26.57 -33.19 0.49
CA PRO A 295 -25.10 -33.34 0.43
C PRO A 295 -24.62 -34.58 -0.34
N GLU A 296 -23.74 -34.38 -1.34
CA GLU A 296 -22.99 -35.42 -2.03
C GLU A 296 -21.76 -35.85 -1.23
N HIS A 297 -21.79 -37.00 -0.56
CA HIS A 297 -20.60 -37.82 -0.27
C HIS A 297 -21.00 -39.27 0.09
N ALA A 298 -21.29 -40.10 -0.91
CA ALA A 298 -21.52 -41.55 -0.69
C ALA A 298 -21.14 -42.48 -1.86
N ASP A 299 -20.52 -42.03 -2.94
CA ASP A 299 -20.59 -42.79 -4.20
C ASP A 299 -19.37 -43.65 -4.58
N VAL A 300 -18.38 -43.81 -3.68
CA VAL A 300 -17.16 -44.60 -3.96
C VAL A 300 -16.98 -45.81 -3.06
N LEU A 301 -17.64 -45.88 -1.89
CA LEU A 301 -17.54 -47.03 -0.97
C LEU A 301 -18.69 -48.06 -1.11
N LEU A 302 -19.80 -47.70 -1.78
CA LEU A 302 -20.95 -48.59 -1.97
C LEU A 302 -20.76 -49.60 -3.11
N LYS A 303 -19.90 -49.33 -4.11
CA LYS A 303 -19.75 -50.19 -5.29
C LYS A 303 -18.97 -51.48 -5.04
N THR A 304 -18.10 -51.53 -4.02
CA THR A 304 -17.35 -52.76 -3.70
C THR A 304 -18.13 -53.72 -2.79
N LYS A 305 -18.97 -53.20 -1.90
CA LYS A 305 -19.78 -54.03 -1.00
C LYS A 305 -20.95 -54.68 -1.75
N HIS A 306 -21.61 -53.92 -2.63
CA HIS A 306 -22.73 -54.45 -3.44
C HIS A 306 -22.33 -55.61 -4.37
N ILE A 307 -21.11 -55.60 -4.91
CA ILE A 307 -20.65 -56.69 -5.80
C ILE A 307 -20.33 -57.96 -5.00
N GLN A 308 -19.84 -57.83 -3.77
CA GLN A 308 -19.61 -58.98 -2.88
C GLN A 308 -20.92 -59.54 -2.36
N ASP A 309 -21.88 -58.69 -2.01
CA ASP A 309 -23.21 -59.08 -1.54
C ASP A 309 -24.03 -59.73 -2.67
N TRP A 310 -23.91 -59.25 -3.91
CA TRP A 310 -24.57 -59.87 -5.07
C TRP A 310 -23.95 -61.21 -5.47
N ALA A 311 -22.63 -61.35 -5.32
CA ALA A 311 -21.95 -62.63 -5.55
C ALA A 311 -22.27 -63.67 -4.46
N ALA A 312 -22.39 -63.24 -3.19
CA ALA A 312 -22.83 -64.10 -2.09
C ALA A 312 -24.30 -64.51 -2.25
N ALA A 313 -25.18 -63.56 -2.62
CA ALA A 313 -26.59 -63.85 -2.89
C ALA A 313 -26.77 -64.83 -4.05
N ALA A 314 -26.00 -64.69 -5.14
CA ALA A 314 -26.04 -65.59 -6.29
C ALA A 314 -25.50 -67.01 -6.01
N ILE A 315 -24.61 -67.16 -5.01
CA ILE A 315 -24.16 -68.48 -4.55
C ILE A 315 -25.25 -69.13 -3.69
N VAL A 316 -25.92 -68.36 -2.82
CA VAL A 316 -27.03 -68.85 -1.99
C VAL A 316 -28.27 -69.19 -2.84
N THR A 317 -28.52 -68.51 -3.97
CA THR A 317 -29.65 -68.86 -4.85
C THR A 317 -29.40 -70.11 -5.71
N LEU A 318 -28.15 -70.56 -5.84
CA LEU A 318 -27.81 -71.81 -6.55
C LEU A 318 -27.80 -73.04 -5.64
N GLU A 319 -27.94 -72.87 -4.32
CA GLU A 319 -28.04 -73.95 -3.33
C GLU A 319 -29.48 -74.19 -2.85
N SER A 320 -30.48 -73.53 -3.44
CA SER A 320 -31.89 -73.87 -3.20
C SER A 320 -32.23 -75.20 -3.89
N PRO A 321 -32.70 -76.22 -3.17
CA PRO A 321 -33.13 -77.47 -3.79
C PRO A 321 -34.41 -77.19 -4.60
N PHE A 322 -34.28 -77.29 -5.93
CA PHE A 322 -35.44 -77.42 -6.79
C PHE A 322 -35.97 -78.85 -6.62
N ASP A 323 -36.95 -79.03 -5.75
CA ASP A 323 -37.87 -80.17 -5.80
C ASP A 323 -38.72 -80.03 -7.06
N THR A 324 -38.22 -80.56 -8.17
CA THR A 324 -39.05 -80.88 -9.34
C THR A 324 -38.81 -82.34 -9.68
N ASP A 325 -39.80 -83.13 -9.27
CA ASP A 325 -40.05 -84.51 -9.66
C ASP A 325 -40.22 -84.56 -11.19
N LEU A 326 -39.11 -84.79 -11.90
CA LEU A 326 -39.07 -85.00 -13.35
C LEU A 326 -38.28 -86.27 -13.60
N GLY A 327 -38.98 -87.23 -14.21
CA GLY A 327 -38.61 -88.64 -14.28
C GLY A 327 -37.24 -88.95 -14.86
N ASP A 328 -36.75 -90.10 -14.39
CA ASP A 328 -35.61 -90.86 -14.87
C ASP A 328 -35.63 -91.00 -16.41
N ASP A 329 -34.84 -90.19 -17.10
CA ASP A 329 -33.85 -90.67 -18.06
C ASP A 329 -33.11 -89.51 -18.76
N GLN A 330 -31.82 -89.37 -18.40
CA GLN A 330 -30.70 -88.61 -19.02
C GLN A 330 -30.04 -87.52 -18.13
N PRO A 331 -29.37 -87.88 -17.02
CA PRO A 331 -28.58 -86.92 -16.22
C PRO A 331 -27.20 -86.56 -16.82
N SER A 332 -26.72 -87.29 -17.84
CA SER A 332 -25.29 -87.25 -18.22
C SER A 332 -24.87 -86.02 -19.04
N LYS A 333 -25.79 -85.36 -19.75
CA LYS A 333 -25.46 -84.21 -20.62
C LYS A 333 -25.50 -82.86 -19.91
N GLN A 334 -26.37 -82.69 -18.91
CA GLN A 334 -26.47 -81.43 -18.17
C GLN A 334 -25.29 -81.23 -17.21
N HIS A 335 -24.83 -82.29 -16.53
CA HIS A 335 -23.63 -82.23 -15.68
C HIS A 335 -22.35 -81.88 -16.46
N ALA A 336 -22.21 -82.37 -17.70
CA ALA A 336 -21.06 -82.05 -18.55
C ALA A 336 -21.04 -80.56 -18.96
N LEU A 337 -22.19 -79.97 -19.26
CA LEU A 337 -22.31 -78.56 -19.64
C LEU A 337 -22.00 -77.61 -18.46
N VAL A 338 -22.50 -77.93 -17.26
CA VAL A 338 -22.20 -77.19 -16.02
C VAL A 338 -20.70 -77.27 -15.69
N GLY A 339 -20.08 -78.44 -15.87
CA GLY A 339 -18.64 -78.62 -15.71
C GLY A 339 -17.78 -77.81 -16.69
N LEU A 340 -18.25 -77.62 -17.92
CA LEU A 340 -17.53 -76.83 -18.93
C LEU A 340 -17.66 -75.32 -18.67
N LEU A 341 -18.85 -74.85 -18.30
CA LEU A 341 -19.11 -73.45 -17.95
C LEU A 341 -18.33 -73.02 -16.70
N THR A 342 -18.27 -73.87 -15.68
CA THR A 342 -17.46 -73.62 -14.47
C THR A 342 -15.97 -73.56 -14.77
N LYS A 343 -15.41 -74.49 -15.55
CA LYS A 343 -13.99 -74.43 -15.97
C LYS A 343 -13.65 -73.15 -16.74
N THR A 344 -14.54 -72.71 -17.62
CA THR A 344 -14.33 -71.50 -18.44
C THR A 344 -14.40 -70.23 -17.57
N ARG A 345 -15.34 -70.18 -16.61
CA ARG A 345 -15.48 -69.08 -15.66
C ARG A 345 -14.29 -68.99 -14.70
N ILE A 346 -13.78 -70.13 -14.21
CA ILE A 346 -12.58 -70.19 -13.37
C ILE A 346 -11.35 -69.68 -14.12
N ARG A 347 -11.16 -70.07 -15.39
CA ARG A 347 -10.07 -69.55 -16.23
C ARG A 347 -10.18 -68.04 -16.42
N ARG A 348 -11.37 -67.51 -16.69
CA ARG A 348 -11.61 -66.07 -16.85
C ARG A 348 -11.29 -65.30 -15.55
N ILE A 349 -11.76 -65.79 -14.40
CA ILE A 349 -11.47 -65.20 -13.09
C ILE A 349 -9.95 -65.20 -12.82
N ALA A 350 -9.25 -66.31 -13.12
CA ALA A 350 -7.81 -66.40 -12.95
C ALA A 350 -7.05 -65.38 -13.83
N THR A 351 -7.49 -65.19 -15.09
CA THR A 351 -6.89 -64.17 -15.97
C THR A 351 -7.15 -62.74 -15.50
N GLU A 352 -8.36 -62.44 -15.01
CA GLU A 352 -8.67 -61.11 -14.47
C GLU A 352 -7.92 -60.83 -13.16
N LYS A 353 -7.77 -61.83 -12.27
CA LYS A 353 -6.93 -61.70 -11.07
C LYS A 353 -5.48 -61.33 -11.42
N LYS A 354 -4.89 -61.99 -12.42
CA LYS A 354 -3.54 -61.65 -12.93
C LYS A 354 -3.48 -60.23 -13.50
N LYS A 355 -4.51 -59.77 -14.23
CA LYS A 355 -4.57 -58.38 -14.76
C LYS A 355 -4.69 -57.35 -13.64
N ILE A 356 -5.51 -57.60 -12.63
CA ILE A 356 -5.67 -56.72 -11.47
C ILE A 356 -4.35 -56.62 -10.70
N GLU A 357 -3.67 -57.73 -10.47
CA GLU A 357 -2.37 -57.72 -9.78
C GLU A 357 -1.29 -56.98 -10.58
N LYS A 358 -1.27 -57.13 -11.91
CA LYS A 358 -0.39 -56.35 -12.79
C LYS A 358 -0.68 -54.85 -12.70
N ARG A 359 -1.96 -54.45 -12.73
CA ARG A 359 -2.37 -53.04 -12.58
C ARG A 359 -2.01 -52.47 -11.21
N LYS A 360 -2.14 -53.26 -10.14
CA LYS A 360 -1.74 -52.84 -8.78
C LYS A 360 -0.24 -52.58 -8.69
N LYS A 361 0.59 -53.49 -9.22
CA LYS A 361 2.06 -53.29 -9.29
C LYS A 361 2.44 -52.08 -10.14
N GLU A 362 1.72 -51.81 -11.23
CA GLU A 362 1.96 -50.63 -12.07
C GLU A 362 1.55 -49.32 -11.35
N ALA A 363 0.44 -49.32 -10.62
CA ALA A 363 -0.01 -48.19 -9.81
C ALA A 363 1.00 -47.86 -8.70
N GLU A 364 1.50 -48.87 -7.99
CA GLU A 364 2.55 -48.70 -6.96
C GLU A 364 3.84 -48.11 -7.55
N ARG A 365 4.25 -48.54 -8.76
CA ARG A 365 5.41 -47.97 -9.47
C ARG A 365 5.16 -46.50 -9.86
N ARG A 366 3.96 -46.16 -10.34
CA ARG A 366 3.59 -44.77 -10.69
C ARG A 366 3.58 -43.88 -9.46
N GLU A 367 3.05 -44.37 -8.34
CA GLU A 367 3.05 -43.62 -7.08
C GLU A 367 4.47 -43.39 -6.55
N LYS A 368 5.34 -44.41 -6.60
CA LYS A 368 6.75 -44.26 -6.22
C LYS A 368 7.47 -43.23 -7.11
N ALA A 369 7.26 -43.29 -8.42
CA ALA A 369 7.82 -42.31 -9.37
C ALA A 369 7.29 -40.89 -9.12
N ALA A 370 6.01 -40.73 -8.77
CA ALA A 370 5.43 -39.43 -8.42
C ALA A 370 6.04 -38.86 -7.14
N ARG A 371 6.23 -39.68 -6.09
CA ARG A 371 6.90 -39.28 -4.85
C ARG A 371 8.37 -38.87 -5.08
N GLU A 372 9.09 -39.58 -5.95
CA GLU A 372 10.46 -39.21 -6.32
C GLU A 372 10.52 -37.88 -7.10
N LYS A 373 9.59 -37.67 -8.04
CA LYS A 373 9.47 -36.41 -8.80
C LYS A 373 9.16 -35.22 -7.89
N GLU A 374 8.30 -35.40 -6.90
CA GLU A 374 7.98 -34.33 -5.94
C GLU A 374 9.18 -34.02 -5.02
N LYS A 375 9.90 -35.05 -4.55
CA LYS A 375 11.17 -34.84 -3.82
C LYS A 375 12.21 -34.10 -4.66
N ALA A 376 12.29 -34.38 -5.96
CA ALA A 376 13.20 -33.66 -6.86
C ALA A 376 12.81 -32.18 -7.00
N ARG A 377 11.52 -31.87 -7.16
CA ARG A 377 11.00 -30.50 -7.19
C ARG A 377 11.27 -29.75 -5.89
N GLN A 378 11.11 -30.42 -4.74
CA GLN A 378 11.40 -29.83 -3.44
C GLN A 378 12.90 -29.47 -3.31
N ARG A 379 13.80 -30.38 -3.71
CA ARG A 379 15.25 -30.09 -3.73
C ARG A 379 15.62 -28.93 -4.65
N GLU A 380 14.95 -28.81 -5.80
CA GLU A 380 15.17 -27.70 -6.73
C GLU A 380 14.70 -26.37 -6.14
N ARG A 381 13.53 -26.35 -5.49
CA ARG A 381 13.04 -25.16 -4.76
C ARG A 381 14.02 -24.73 -3.66
N GLU A 382 14.47 -25.67 -2.82
CA GLU A 382 15.47 -25.40 -1.78
C GLU A 382 16.79 -24.85 -2.36
N ARG A 383 17.22 -25.36 -3.53
CA ARG A 383 18.41 -24.85 -4.22
C ARG A 383 18.23 -23.40 -4.68
N LEU A 384 17.09 -23.07 -5.29
CA LEU A 384 16.77 -21.72 -5.75
C LEU A 384 16.65 -20.74 -4.56
N GLU A 385 16.00 -21.15 -3.47
CA GLU A 385 15.89 -20.34 -2.26
C GLU A 385 17.27 -20.03 -1.65
N ARG A 386 18.17 -21.03 -1.59
CA ARG A 386 19.56 -20.82 -1.15
C ARG A 386 20.32 -19.84 -2.06
N GLN A 387 20.09 -19.91 -3.37
CA GLN A 387 20.72 -19.00 -4.33
C GLN A 387 20.23 -17.56 -4.16
N VAL A 388 18.91 -17.35 -4.05
CA VAL A 388 18.32 -16.03 -3.79
C VAL A 388 18.84 -15.45 -2.47
N ALA A 389 18.87 -16.26 -1.40
CA ALA A 389 19.41 -15.82 -0.11
C ALA A 389 20.90 -15.46 -0.18
N ALA A 390 21.70 -16.18 -0.98
CA ALA A 390 23.11 -15.86 -1.18
C ALA A 390 23.32 -14.55 -1.94
N ASP A 391 22.53 -14.30 -2.99
CA ASP A 391 22.56 -13.07 -3.78
C ASP A 391 22.12 -11.85 -2.96
N GLU A 392 21.10 -12.00 -2.12
CA GLU A 392 20.69 -10.94 -1.19
C GLU A 392 21.78 -10.62 -0.16
N ARG A 393 22.40 -11.64 0.45
CA ARG A 393 23.55 -11.45 1.36
C ARG A 393 24.72 -10.75 0.67
N ARG A 394 24.95 -11.01 -0.63
CA ARG A 394 25.98 -10.31 -1.41
C ARG A 394 25.63 -8.83 -1.58
N LYS A 395 24.39 -8.51 -1.98
CA LYS A 395 23.92 -7.12 -2.12
C LYS A 395 24.05 -6.32 -0.82
N ILE A 396 23.77 -6.94 0.32
CA ILE A 396 23.90 -6.30 1.64
C ILE A 396 25.35 -6.01 1.96
N ARG A 397 26.25 -7.00 1.79
CA ARG A 397 27.69 -6.79 2.00
C ARG A 397 28.26 -5.68 1.12
N ASP A 398 27.82 -5.61 -0.14
CA ASP A 398 28.24 -4.54 -1.05
C ASP A 398 27.72 -3.16 -0.61
N ALA A 399 26.47 -3.09 -0.11
CA ALA A 399 25.91 -1.86 0.45
C ALA A 399 26.65 -1.42 1.72
N GLU A 400 26.96 -2.35 2.62
CA GLU A 400 27.75 -2.08 3.84
C GLU A 400 29.16 -1.60 3.53
N ARG A 401 29.84 -2.22 2.55
CA ARG A 401 31.16 -1.77 2.08
C ARG A 401 31.11 -0.33 1.55
N ARG A 402 30.09 0.00 0.75
CA ARG A 402 29.88 1.37 0.25
C ARG A 402 29.59 2.36 1.37
N ALA A 403 28.78 1.99 2.35
CA ALA A 403 28.50 2.83 3.51
C ALA A 403 29.77 3.08 4.33
N LYS A 404 30.57 2.03 4.61
CA LYS A 404 31.85 2.15 5.33
C LYS A 404 32.85 3.03 4.60
N SER A 405 32.98 2.88 3.28
CA SER A 405 33.83 3.75 2.45
C SER A 405 33.38 5.20 2.52
N ALA A 406 32.07 5.47 2.37
CA ALA A 406 31.54 6.82 2.42
C ALA A 406 31.71 7.47 3.81
N SER A 407 31.57 6.70 4.90
CA SER A 407 31.84 7.18 6.25
C SER A 407 33.31 7.47 6.49
N HIS A 408 34.22 6.67 5.92
CA HIS A 408 35.66 6.93 5.98
C HIS A 408 36.00 8.24 5.26
N ASP A 409 35.53 8.42 4.03
CA ASP A 409 35.73 9.64 3.24
C ASP A 409 35.19 10.87 3.99
N LEU A 410 34.04 10.75 4.65
CA LEU A 410 33.45 11.84 5.44
C LEU A 410 34.32 12.20 6.66
N ARG A 411 34.86 11.21 7.38
CA ARG A 411 35.75 11.46 8.53
C ARG A 411 37.05 12.15 8.10
N GLU A 412 37.65 11.69 7.00
CA GLU A 412 38.84 12.33 6.44
C GLU A 412 38.52 13.78 6.04
N PHE A 413 37.36 13.99 5.41
CA PHE A 413 36.91 15.32 4.99
C PHE A 413 36.60 16.26 6.19
N ASP A 414 35.96 15.77 7.26
CA ASP A 414 35.69 16.54 8.48
C ASP A 414 36.98 16.96 9.21
N SER A 415 38.04 16.14 9.16
CA SER A 415 39.35 16.52 9.70
C SER A 415 39.99 17.69 8.92
N LYS A 416 39.80 17.71 7.59
CA LYS A 416 40.27 18.80 6.72
C LYS A 416 39.39 20.05 6.87
N ASN A 417 38.09 19.89 7.08
CA ASN A 417 37.16 21.02 7.25
C ASN A 417 37.43 21.82 8.50
N ARG A 418 37.77 21.21 9.64
CA ARG A 418 38.14 21.98 10.84
C ARG A 418 39.27 22.97 10.54
N ARG A 419 40.26 22.55 9.75
CA ARG A 419 41.35 23.44 9.31
C ARG A 419 40.88 24.54 8.35
N ILE A 420 39.88 24.26 7.52
CA ILE A 420 39.26 25.24 6.60
C ILE A 420 38.44 26.26 7.39
N ASP A 421 37.62 25.82 8.35
CA ASP A 421 36.80 26.67 9.20
C ASP A 421 37.69 27.60 10.04
N ASP A 422 38.73 27.06 10.70
CA ASP A 422 39.73 27.87 11.43
C ASP A 422 40.44 28.89 10.50
N ARG A 423 40.64 28.53 9.23
CA ARG A 423 41.27 29.43 8.25
C ARG A 423 40.32 30.51 7.76
N LEU A 424 39.05 30.18 7.55
CA LEU A 424 37.99 31.14 7.23
C LEU A 424 37.80 32.14 8.37
N GLU A 425 37.80 31.69 9.62
CA GLU A 425 37.68 32.56 10.78
C GLU A 425 38.86 33.54 10.89
N ARG A 426 40.09 33.05 10.65
CA ARG A 426 41.29 33.91 10.56
C ARG A 426 41.22 34.89 9.40
N LEU A 427 40.72 34.49 8.23
CA LEU A 427 40.56 35.39 7.08
C LEU A 427 39.49 36.44 7.34
N ASN A 428 38.38 36.09 7.98
CA ASN A 428 37.36 37.06 8.39
C ASN A 428 37.91 38.07 9.40
N HIS A 429 38.69 37.63 10.38
CA HIS A 429 39.40 38.53 11.30
C HIS A 429 40.36 39.48 10.56
N ARG A 430 41.12 38.96 9.57
CA ARG A 430 42.00 39.80 8.74
C ARG A 430 41.18 40.79 7.90
N ARG A 431 40.05 40.37 7.33
CA ARG A 431 39.16 41.24 6.54
C ARG A 431 38.62 42.38 7.39
N LEU A 432 38.07 42.08 8.56
CA LEU A 432 37.58 43.09 9.51
C LEU A 432 38.70 44.04 9.94
N SER A 433 39.91 43.51 10.19
CA SER A 433 41.08 44.34 10.50
C SER A 433 41.46 45.29 9.35
N CYS A 434 41.42 44.82 8.10
CA CYS A 434 41.63 45.65 6.92
C CYS A 434 40.53 46.71 6.77
N GLU A 435 39.26 46.35 6.96
CA GLU A 435 38.12 47.27 6.93
C GLU A 435 38.29 48.39 7.99
N SER A 436 38.63 48.04 9.24
CA SER A 436 38.90 49.04 10.29
C SER A 436 40.13 49.91 10.00
N ARG A 437 41.15 49.40 9.30
CA ARG A 437 42.29 50.21 8.84
C ARG A 437 41.88 51.19 7.76
N ILE A 438 41.11 50.74 6.77
CA ILE A 438 40.56 51.58 5.71
C ILE A 438 39.69 52.68 6.32
N GLU A 439 38.80 52.34 7.25
CA GLU A 439 37.93 53.29 7.92
C GLU A 439 38.70 54.34 8.72
N ARG A 440 39.76 53.94 9.45
CA ARG A 440 40.65 54.88 10.14
C ARG A 440 41.31 55.87 9.18
N VAL A 441 41.81 55.41 8.04
CA VAL A 441 42.41 56.29 7.02
C VAL A 441 41.36 57.24 6.45
N LEU A 442 40.16 56.75 6.14
CA LEU A 442 39.06 57.59 5.65
C LEU A 442 38.66 58.66 6.68
N ASN A 443 38.60 58.31 7.96
CA ASN A 443 38.24 59.24 9.03
C ASN A 443 39.35 60.30 9.26
N GLN A 444 40.62 59.91 9.18
CA GLN A 444 41.75 60.85 9.24
C GLN A 444 41.75 61.85 8.08
N LEU A 445 41.40 61.39 6.87
CA LEU A 445 41.30 62.25 5.70
C LEU A 445 40.07 63.18 5.77
N ALA A 446 38.93 62.66 6.25
CA ALA A 446 37.75 63.48 6.51
C ALA A 446 38.03 64.60 7.52
N ALA A 447 38.77 64.30 8.59
CA ALA A 447 39.20 65.30 9.57
C ALA A 447 40.10 66.41 8.98
N ARG A 448 40.75 66.14 7.84
CA ARG A 448 41.55 67.14 7.09
C ARG A 448 40.74 67.89 6.03
N GLY A 449 39.42 67.75 6.02
CA GLY A 449 38.51 68.44 5.08
C GLY A 449 38.34 67.77 3.72
N TYR A 450 38.90 66.57 3.51
CA TYR A 450 38.67 65.82 2.28
C TYR A 450 37.32 65.13 2.30
N GLN A 451 36.48 65.36 1.29
CA GLN A 451 35.25 64.59 1.14
C GLN A 451 35.56 63.12 0.80
N ARG A 452 34.83 62.19 1.42
CA ARG A 452 35.02 60.73 1.28
C ARG A 452 35.08 60.28 -0.18
N ASP A 453 34.19 60.84 -1.01
CA ASP A 453 34.11 60.50 -2.44
C ASP A 453 35.25 61.08 -3.29
N ALA A 454 35.90 62.14 -2.82
CA ALA A 454 37.08 62.70 -3.46
C ALA A 454 38.31 61.83 -3.17
N VAL A 455 38.39 61.26 -1.95
CA VAL A 455 39.47 60.34 -1.55
C VAL A 455 39.41 59.03 -2.34
N VAL A 456 38.21 58.45 -2.51
CA VAL A 456 38.03 57.22 -3.32
C VAL A 456 38.45 57.44 -4.78
N ARG A 457 38.20 58.63 -5.33
CA ARG A 457 38.61 59.00 -6.70
C ARG A 457 40.11 59.30 -6.84
N MET A 458 40.79 59.63 -5.76
CA MET A 458 42.24 59.94 -5.73
C MET A 458 43.10 58.74 -5.27
N ARG A 459 42.67 57.50 -5.55
CA ARG A 459 43.35 56.25 -5.17
C ARG A 459 44.88 56.29 -5.33
N SER A 460 45.35 56.74 -6.50
CA SER A 460 46.77 56.77 -6.86
C SER A 460 47.64 57.70 -6.02
N ARG A 461 47.05 58.62 -5.26
CA ARG A 461 47.80 59.56 -4.38
C ARG A 461 47.98 59.04 -2.96
N PHE A 462 47.37 57.91 -2.60
CA PHE A 462 47.42 57.36 -1.25
C PHE A 462 47.85 55.88 -1.26
N PRO A 463 49.16 55.57 -1.34
CA PRO A 463 49.68 54.21 -1.39
C PRO A 463 49.21 53.32 -0.22
N ALA A 464 48.96 53.92 0.95
CA ALA A 464 48.44 53.20 2.11
C ALA A 464 47.00 52.66 1.90
N TYR A 465 46.19 53.35 1.11
CA TYR A 465 44.83 52.92 0.77
C TYR A 465 44.87 51.79 -0.29
N ASP A 466 45.70 51.93 -1.33
CA ASP A 466 45.87 50.88 -2.35
C ASP A 466 46.46 49.59 -1.76
N ASN A 467 47.45 49.68 -0.87
CA ASN A 467 47.99 48.52 -0.16
C ASN A 467 46.95 47.83 0.73
N ALA A 468 46.08 48.59 1.39
CA ALA A 468 45.00 48.03 2.21
C ALA A 468 43.92 47.35 1.35
N LEU A 469 43.70 47.87 0.14
CA LEU A 469 42.72 47.34 -0.80
C LEU A 469 43.22 46.07 -1.50
N ALA A 470 44.48 46.04 -1.95
CA ALA A 470 45.11 44.83 -2.49
C ALA A 470 45.14 43.71 -1.44
N ALA A 471 45.46 44.04 -0.18
CA ALA A 471 45.41 43.08 0.92
C ALA A 471 43.98 42.55 1.20
N ARG A 472 42.93 43.31 0.85
CA ARG A 472 41.54 42.85 0.94
C ARG A 472 41.18 41.94 -0.23
N GLU A 473 41.59 42.27 -1.46
CA GLU A 473 41.34 41.45 -2.65
C GLU A 473 41.96 40.05 -2.50
N ASP A 474 43.19 39.95 -1.99
CA ASP A 474 43.83 38.66 -1.68
C ASP A 474 43.03 37.83 -0.66
N VAL A 475 42.45 38.48 0.36
CA VAL A 475 41.61 37.84 1.37
C VAL A 475 40.28 37.36 0.77
N ASP A 476 39.67 38.15 -0.12
CA ASP A 476 38.40 37.83 -0.78
C ASP A 476 38.55 36.67 -1.80
N ILE A 477 39.67 36.60 -2.52
CA ILE A 477 39.99 35.46 -3.42
C ILE A 477 40.11 34.17 -2.60
N GLU A 478 40.86 34.18 -1.50
CA GLU A 478 41.03 32.99 -0.68
C GLU A 478 39.72 32.60 0.05
N HIS A 479 38.93 33.59 0.49
CA HIS A 479 37.60 33.34 1.05
C HIS A 479 36.68 32.64 0.04
N THR A 480 36.67 33.10 -1.22
CA THR A 480 35.88 32.49 -2.30
C THR A 480 36.30 31.04 -2.54
N ARG A 481 37.62 30.78 -2.57
CA ARG A 481 38.17 29.42 -2.73
C ARG A 481 37.73 28.48 -1.60
N LEU A 482 37.81 28.94 -0.34
CA LEU A 482 37.41 28.15 0.82
C LEU A 482 35.89 27.93 0.88
N THR A 483 35.08 28.91 0.48
CA THR A 483 33.62 28.77 0.36
C THR A 483 33.23 27.67 -0.62
N GLY A 484 33.97 27.52 -1.73
CA GLY A 484 33.77 26.42 -2.67
C GLY A 484 33.99 25.02 -2.06
N LEU A 485 34.92 24.89 -1.12
CA LEU A 485 35.16 23.63 -0.39
C LEU A 485 34.03 23.31 0.59
N VAL A 486 33.46 24.33 1.24
CA VAL A 486 32.27 24.18 2.10
C VAL A 486 31.07 23.69 1.29
N GLN A 487 30.81 24.25 0.10
CA GLN A 487 29.74 23.76 -0.77
C GLN A 487 29.97 22.31 -1.25
N HIS A 488 31.23 21.93 -1.47
CA HIS A 488 31.57 20.54 -1.79
C HIS A 488 31.26 19.58 -0.62
N ARG A 489 31.52 20.02 0.63
CA ARG A 489 31.12 19.30 1.85
C ARG A 489 29.65 18.96 1.86
N GLU A 490 28.81 19.96 1.64
CA GLU A 490 27.35 19.79 1.70
C GLU A 490 26.87 18.77 0.68
N LYS A 491 27.48 18.75 -0.51
CA LYS A 491 27.20 17.72 -1.53
C LYS A 491 27.61 16.32 -1.05
N LEU A 492 28.74 16.16 -0.37
CA LEU A 492 29.17 14.88 0.21
C LEU A 492 28.23 14.41 1.32
N VAL A 493 27.85 15.30 2.25
CA VAL A 493 26.89 15.00 3.33
C VAL A 493 25.55 14.53 2.76
N LYS A 494 25.05 15.20 1.71
CA LYS A 494 23.82 14.77 1.01
C LYS A 494 23.96 13.35 0.42
N ARG A 495 25.12 12.99 -0.14
CA ARG A 495 25.37 11.64 -0.69
C ARG A 495 25.44 10.58 0.41
N VAL A 496 26.08 10.87 1.55
CA VAL A 496 26.14 9.96 2.71
C VAL A 496 24.73 9.71 3.25
N ASN A 497 23.96 10.77 3.49
CA ASN A 497 22.58 10.67 3.98
C ASN A 497 21.69 9.87 3.02
N ALA A 498 21.86 10.05 1.70
CA ALA A 498 21.15 9.25 0.71
C ALA A 498 21.55 7.77 0.76
N ALA A 499 22.84 7.46 0.94
CA ALA A 499 23.33 6.10 1.09
C ALA A 499 22.79 5.43 2.37
N GLU A 500 22.77 6.15 3.49
CA GLU A 500 22.19 5.65 4.75
C GLU A 500 20.69 5.38 4.62
N ARG A 501 19.93 6.29 3.99
CA ARG A 501 18.50 6.06 3.71
C ARG A 501 18.28 4.84 2.85
N ASN A 502 19.11 4.62 1.82
CA ASN A 502 19.05 3.43 0.99
C ASN A 502 19.37 2.15 1.80
N LEU A 503 20.35 2.19 2.70
CA LEU A 503 20.66 1.07 3.58
C LEU A 503 19.51 0.76 4.55
N LYS A 504 18.91 1.79 5.16
CA LYS A 504 17.71 1.67 6.01
C LYS A 504 16.51 1.13 5.23
N ALA A 505 16.34 1.57 3.98
CA ALA A 505 15.27 1.07 3.11
C ALA A 505 15.49 -0.39 2.74
N VAL A 506 16.72 -0.83 2.47
CA VAL A 506 17.04 -2.24 2.19
C VAL A 506 16.82 -3.11 3.42
N THR A 507 17.30 -2.69 4.60
CA THR A 507 17.08 -3.43 5.86
C THR A 507 15.62 -3.45 6.27
N LYS A 508 14.89 -2.34 6.11
CA LYS A 508 13.44 -2.30 6.33
C LYS A 508 12.69 -3.15 5.30
N ALA A 509 13.11 -3.12 4.04
CA ALA A 509 12.55 -4.01 3.02
C ALA A 509 12.89 -5.48 3.30
N GLN A 510 13.91 -5.82 4.09
CA GLN A 510 14.10 -7.18 4.58
C GLN A 510 13.20 -7.53 5.78
N SER A 511 12.98 -6.58 6.69
CA SER A 511 12.04 -6.80 7.80
C SER A 511 10.57 -6.76 7.36
N GLN A 512 10.29 -6.11 6.22
CA GLN A 512 8.96 -5.96 5.62
C GLN A 512 8.76 -6.75 4.33
N SER A 513 9.83 -7.29 3.71
CA SER A 513 9.66 -8.32 2.68
C SER A 513 8.78 -9.36 3.35
N PRO A 514 7.66 -9.76 2.73
CA PRO A 514 6.95 -10.90 3.24
C PRO A 514 7.98 -12.00 3.29
N VAL A 515 8.39 -12.40 4.50
CA VAL A 515 9.21 -13.59 4.71
C VAL A 515 8.43 -14.65 3.95
N GLN A 516 8.90 -14.99 2.75
CA GLN A 516 8.17 -15.76 1.73
C GLN A 516 8.12 -17.25 2.09
N GLY A 517 8.26 -17.55 3.38
CA GLY A 517 7.98 -18.81 4.04
C GLY A 517 7.13 -18.63 5.31
N ARG A 518 6.49 -17.47 5.54
CA ARG A 518 5.29 -17.46 6.39
C ARG A 518 4.27 -18.29 5.64
N ALA A 519 4.22 -19.59 5.94
CA ALA A 519 3.02 -20.38 5.74
C ALA A 519 1.85 -19.45 6.06
N ARG A 520 0.99 -19.19 5.06
CA ARG A 520 -0.22 -18.41 5.29
C ARG A 520 -0.86 -19.03 6.51
N ILE A 521 -0.80 -18.36 7.65
CA ILE A 521 -1.52 -18.80 8.84
C ILE A 521 -2.96 -18.84 8.36
N SER A 522 -3.51 -20.05 8.30
CA SER A 522 -4.87 -20.26 7.83
C SER A 522 -5.74 -19.42 8.75
N ARG A 523 -6.41 -18.40 8.18
CA ARG A 523 -7.48 -17.70 8.89
C ARG A 523 -8.59 -18.70 9.05
N ARG A 524 -8.59 -19.36 10.19
CA ARG A 524 -9.58 -20.33 10.61
C ARG A 524 -10.45 -19.69 11.67
N GLU A 525 -11.73 -20.01 11.62
CA GLU A 525 -12.63 -19.69 12.72
C GLU A 525 -12.27 -20.59 13.91
N ILE A 526 -12.27 -20.00 15.11
CA ILE A 526 -11.97 -20.70 16.36
C ILE A 526 -13.30 -21.01 17.02
N ASN A 527 -13.79 -22.22 16.81
CA ASN A 527 -15.06 -22.68 17.37
C ASN A 527 -14.84 -23.64 18.55
N THR A 528 -13.66 -24.26 18.62
CA THR A 528 -13.27 -25.23 19.64
C THR A 528 -11.91 -24.87 20.26
N TRP A 529 -11.59 -25.45 21.42
CA TRP A 529 -10.29 -25.23 22.05
C TRP A 529 -9.18 -25.88 21.21
N GLU A 530 -9.46 -27.00 20.54
CA GLU A 530 -8.57 -27.62 19.56
C GLU A 530 -8.29 -26.69 18.38
N ASP A 531 -9.24 -25.80 18.03
CA ASP A 531 -9.01 -24.78 17.03
C ASP A 531 -8.02 -23.72 17.48
N ALA A 532 -8.08 -23.30 18.74
CA ALA A 532 -7.12 -22.36 19.29
C ALA A 532 -5.70 -22.98 19.33
N GLU A 533 -5.58 -24.25 19.75
CA GLU A 533 -4.29 -24.94 19.80
C GLU A 533 -3.66 -25.11 18.43
N LYS A 534 -4.46 -25.53 17.44
CA LYS A 534 -3.96 -25.73 16.09
C LYS A 534 -3.62 -24.38 15.42
N LEU A 535 -4.28 -23.28 15.82
CA LEU A 535 -3.88 -21.93 15.41
C LEU A 535 -2.52 -21.54 16.00
N ALA A 536 -2.29 -21.84 17.28
CA ALA A 536 -1.01 -21.60 17.94
C ALA A 536 0.12 -22.42 17.31
N GLU A 537 -0.12 -23.70 16.99
CA GLU A 537 0.82 -24.55 16.24
C GLU A 537 1.21 -23.93 14.90
N ASP A 538 0.22 -23.54 14.10
CA ASP A 538 0.45 -22.93 12.78
C ASP A 538 1.15 -21.57 12.90
N TYR A 539 0.84 -20.79 13.94
CA TYR A 539 1.49 -19.52 14.22
C TYR A 539 2.95 -19.71 14.64
N MET A 540 3.25 -20.68 15.52
CA MET A 540 4.62 -21.02 15.89
C MET A 540 5.44 -21.48 14.68
N ARG A 541 4.85 -22.30 13.79
CA ARG A 541 5.51 -22.66 12.53
C ARG A 541 5.80 -21.44 11.67
N ALA A 542 4.86 -20.50 11.57
CA ALA A 542 5.05 -19.24 10.84
C ALA A 542 6.10 -18.31 11.49
N LEU A 543 6.35 -18.44 12.79
CA LEU A 543 7.45 -17.76 13.50
C LEU A 543 8.82 -18.43 13.29
N GLY A 544 8.88 -19.58 12.62
CA GLY A 544 10.11 -20.31 12.29
C GLY A 544 10.36 -21.56 13.13
N PHE A 545 9.44 -21.95 14.02
CA PHE A 545 9.48 -23.23 14.74
C PHE A 545 8.85 -24.32 13.87
N THR A 546 9.55 -24.73 12.81
CA THR A 546 9.03 -25.67 11.80
C THR A 546 8.65 -27.03 12.35
N ASP A 547 9.19 -27.41 13.50
CA ASP A 547 8.94 -28.64 14.23
C ASP A 547 7.85 -28.51 15.31
N ALA A 548 7.18 -27.35 15.41
CA ALA A 548 6.09 -27.16 16.35
C ALA A 548 4.96 -28.16 16.07
N ARG A 549 4.48 -28.81 17.14
CA ARG A 549 3.39 -29.80 17.14
C ARG A 549 2.51 -29.57 18.36
N ARG A 550 1.21 -29.82 18.24
CA ARG A 550 0.33 -29.89 19.42
C ARG A 550 0.70 -31.09 20.28
N THR A 551 0.58 -30.93 21.59
CA THR A 551 0.58 -32.08 22.51
C THR A 551 -0.75 -32.83 22.39
N GLY A 552 -0.74 -34.12 22.74
CA GLY A 552 -1.98 -34.91 22.78
C GLY A 552 -2.81 -34.53 24.01
N SER A 553 -4.11 -34.82 23.99
CA SER A 553 -4.97 -34.66 25.16
C SER A 553 -4.46 -35.50 26.34
N GLY A 554 -3.85 -34.86 27.33
CA GLY A 554 -3.23 -35.54 28.47
C GLY A 554 -2.69 -34.57 29.51
N SER A 555 -2.12 -35.08 30.60
CA SER A 555 -1.47 -34.29 31.64
C SER A 555 -0.11 -33.77 31.16
N ASP A 556 -0.11 -32.85 30.21
CA ASP A 556 1.08 -32.26 29.58
C ASP A 556 1.70 -31.10 30.39
N GLY A 557 1.31 -30.96 31.65
CA GLY A 557 1.80 -29.87 32.51
C GLY A 557 1.31 -28.48 32.08
N GLY A 558 0.33 -28.40 31.17
CA GLY A 558 -0.17 -27.14 30.63
C GLY A 558 0.62 -26.62 29.44
N VAL A 559 1.22 -27.51 28.65
CA VAL A 559 1.89 -27.18 27.38
C VAL A 559 1.05 -27.74 26.24
N ASP A 560 0.32 -26.90 25.52
CA ASP A 560 -0.59 -27.35 24.45
C ASP A 560 0.13 -27.46 23.09
N VAL A 561 1.26 -26.75 22.91
CA VAL A 561 2.09 -26.82 21.71
C VAL A 561 3.56 -26.83 22.08
N GLU A 562 4.33 -27.76 21.52
CA GLU A 562 5.77 -27.86 21.76
C GLU A 562 6.59 -27.87 20.47
N SER A 563 7.83 -27.41 20.59
CA SER A 563 8.90 -27.54 19.60
C SER A 563 10.20 -27.81 20.34
N ARG A 564 11.29 -28.12 19.62
CA ARG A 564 12.62 -28.30 20.23
C ARG A 564 13.14 -27.06 20.97
N ARG A 565 12.65 -25.86 20.62
CA ARG A 565 13.21 -24.58 21.10
C ARG A 565 12.19 -23.70 21.83
N ALA A 566 10.92 -24.06 21.82
CA ALA A 566 9.83 -23.28 22.37
C ALA A 566 8.69 -24.17 22.84
N VAL A 567 8.02 -23.75 23.90
CA VAL A 567 6.76 -24.33 24.39
C VAL A 567 5.69 -23.25 24.41
N ALA A 568 4.45 -23.63 24.16
CA ALA A 568 3.33 -22.73 24.24
C ALA A 568 2.16 -23.29 25.01
N GLN A 569 1.44 -22.38 25.66
CA GLN A 569 0.14 -22.62 26.27
C GLN A 569 -0.91 -21.73 25.61
N VAL A 570 -2.11 -22.28 25.44
CA VAL A 570 -3.25 -21.72 24.76
C VAL A 570 -4.43 -21.73 25.71
N LYS A 571 -5.05 -20.56 25.91
CA LYS A 571 -6.25 -20.43 26.75
C LYS A 571 -7.36 -19.73 25.99
N ASP A 572 -8.32 -20.53 25.51
CA ASP A 572 -9.52 -20.07 24.82
C ASP A 572 -10.68 -19.78 25.79
N GLN A 573 -10.48 -18.83 26.70
CA GLN A 573 -11.51 -18.42 27.67
C GLN A 573 -11.87 -16.94 27.51
N SER A 574 -13.12 -16.60 27.83
CA SER A 574 -13.60 -15.21 27.80
C SER A 574 -13.02 -14.36 28.93
N SER A 575 -12.71 -14.99 30.07
CA SER A 575 -12.07 -14.34 31.21
C SER A 575 -10.59 -14.06 30.93
N GLY A 576 -10.13 -12.85 31.25
CA GLY A 576 -8.74 -12.47 31.07
C GLY A 576 -7.78 -13.40 31.81
N VAL A 577 -6.72 -13.85 31.14
CA VAL A 577 -5.71 -14.72 31.74
C VAL A 577 -4.95 -13.97 32.82
N GLY A 578 -4.88 -14.59 34.00
CA GLY A 578 -4.16 -14.08 35.17
C GLY A 578 -2.67 -14.40 35.14
N ARG A 579 -1.91 -13.70 35.98
CA ARG A 579 -0.45 -13.86 36.12
C ARG A 579 -0.02 -15.30 36.45
N GLY A 580 -0.78 -16.02 37.28
CA GLY A 580 -0.39 -17.37 37.74
C GLY A 580 -0.19 -18.37 36.61
N VAL A 581 -1.02 -18.31 35.56
CA VAL A 581 -0.92 -19.23 34.41
C VAL A 581 0.36 -18.94 33.60
N LEU A 582 0.71 -17.66 33.40
CA LEU A 582 1.97 -17.30 32.73
C LEU A 582 3.19 -17.73 33.56
N GLN A 583 3.11 -17.66 34.89
CA GLN A 583 4.18 -18.11 35.78
C GLN A 583 4.40 -19.63 35.66
N GLN A 584 3.32 -20.39 35.57
CA GLN A 584 3.39 -21.85 35.38
C GLN A 584 4.07 -22.21 34.05
N LEU A 585 3.62 -21.64 32.92
CA LEU A 585 4.26 -21.88 31.62
C LEU A 585 5.74 -21.47 31.64
N PHE A 586 6.06 -20.32 32.25
CA PHE A 586 7.44 -19.85 32.35
C PHE A 586 8.30 -20.82 33.15
N GLY A 587 7.78 -21.40 34.24
CA GLY A 587 8.46 -22.43 35.02
C GLY A 587 8.79 -23.66 34.18
N VAL A 588 7.82 -24.17 33.41
CA VAL A 588 8.02 -25.31 32.49
C VAL A 588 9.06 -24.97 31.42
N ALA A 589 8.94 -23.81 30.78
CA ALA A 589 9.85 -23.37 29.73
C ALA A 589 11.30 -23.23 30.24
N GLN A 590 11.49 -22.70 31.46
CA GLN A 590 12.82 -22.60 32.08
C GLN A 590 13.40 -23.98 32.42
N ALA A 591 12.59 -24.87 32.99
CA ALA A 591 13.02 -26.23 33.30
C ALA A 591 13.47 -26.99 32.04
N GLU A 592 12.81 -26.74 30.89
CA GLU A 592 13.15 -27.35 29.61
C GLU A 592 14.19 -26.56 28.78
N GLY A 593 14.62 -25.36 29.23
CA GLY A 593 15.51 -24.50 28.45
C GLY A 593 14.90 -23.99 27.13
N LYS A 594 13.58 -23.84 27.07
CA LYS A 594 12.81 -23.43 25.89
C LYS A 594 12.24 -22.02 26.03
N ILE A 595 11.85 -21.41 24.92
CA ILE A 595 11.22 -20.08 24.89
C ILE A 595 9.70 -20.21 25.17
N PRO A 596 9.14 -19.49 26.16
CA PRO A 596 7.72 -19.55 26.47
C PRO A 596 6.88 -18.66 25.55
N TYR A 597 5.84 -19.25 24.94
CA TYR A 597 4.83 -18.60 24.11
C TYR A 597 3.43 -18.74 24.73
N PHE A 598 2.69 -17.66 24.88
CA PHE A 598 1.32 -17.72 25.42
C PHE A 598 0.33 -17.20 24.40
N PHE A 599 -0.77 -17.93 24.21
CA PHE A 599 -1.88 -17.53 23.34
C PHE A 599 -3.16 -17.44 24.16
N ALA A 600 -3.87 -16.32 24.12
CA ALA A 600 -5.14 -16.14 24.83
C ALA A 600 -6.06 -15.16 24.12
N ARG A 601 -7.35 -15.15 24.46
CA ARG A 601 -8.27 -14.08 23.99
C ARG A 601 -8.05 -12.76 24.68
N HIS A 602 -7.75 -12.78 25.97
CA HIS A 602 -7.56 -11.59 26.80
C HIS A 602 -6.52 -11.85 27.88
N TYR A 603 -5.80 -10.81 28.28
CA TYR A 603 -4.86 -10.83 29.39
C TYR A 603 -5.27 -9.79 30.42
N SER A 604 -5.08 -10.11 31.71
CA SER A 604 -5.15 -9.09 32.77
C SER A 604 -3.94 -8.15 32.69
N THR A 605 -4.09 -6.92 33.17
CA THR A 605 -2.98 -5.94 33.23
C THR A 605 -1.75 -6.50 33.95
N GLN A 606 -1.97 -7.19 35.06
CA GLN A 606 -0.92 -7.85 35.84
C GLN A 606 -0.22 -8.97 35.05
N ALA A 607 -0.95 -9.73 34.22
CA ALA A 607 -0.35 -10.75 33.36
C ALA A 607 0.52 -10.12 32.26
N VAL A 608 0.07 -9.02 31.63
CA VAL A 608 0.84 -8.32 30.59
C VAL A 608 2.15 -7.76 31.16
N GLU A 609 2.07 -7.04 32.27
CA GLU A 609 3.25 -6.46 32.93
C GLU A 609 4.27 -7.55 33.32
N TRP A 610 3.78 -8.63 33.94
CA TRP A 610 4.64 -9.72 34.37
C TRP A 610 5.25 -10.47 33.18
N GLY A 611 4.46 -10.76 32.14
CA GLY A 611 4.90 -11.46 30.93
C GLY A 611 5.97 -10.69 30.17
N LEU A 612 5.78 -9.38 29.98
CA LEU A 612 6.79 -8.51 29.34
C LEU A 612 8.09 -8.45 30.16
N LYS A 613 7.99 -8.35 31.49
CA LYS A 613 9.16 -8.33 32.38
C LYS A 613 9.99 -9.62 32.27
N ASN A 614 9.33 -10.77 32.13
CA ASN A 614 9.96 -12.09 32.07
C ASN A 614 10.18 -12.61 30.64
N ARG A 615 10.00 -11.75 29.62
CA ARG A 615 10.19 -12.08 28.20
C ARG A 615 9.33 -13.27 27.71
N VAL A 616 8.14 -13.45 28.29
CA VAL A 616 7.14 -14.38 27.76
C VAL A 616 6.52 -13.77 26.51
N LYS A 617 6.53 -14.53 25.41
CA LYS A 617 5.97 -14.07 24.14
C LYS A 617 4.45 -14.26 24.14
N MET A 618 3.71 -13.17 24.33
CA MET A 618 2.26 -13.19 24.46
C MET A 618 1.58 -12.78 23.15
N TYR A 619 0.57 -13.57 22.78
CA TYR A 619 -0.25 -13.34 21.60
C TYR A 619 -1.73 -13.35 22.00
N GLN A 620 -2.46 -12.38 21.47
CA GLN A 620 -3.90 -12.27 21.60
C GLN A 620 -4.56 -12.75 20.31
N PHE A 621 -5.58 -13.60 20.40
CA PHE A 621 -6.33 -14.04 19.22
C PHE A 621 -7.84 -13.79 19.35
N ASP A 622 -8.52 -13.63 18.22
CA ASP A 622 -9.99 -13.50 18.15
C ASP A 622 -10.66 -14.74 17.54
N LEU A 623 -12.00 -14.78 17.58
CA LEU A 623 -12.82 -15.87 16.99
C LEU A 623 -12.57 -16.09 15.49
N ARG A 624 -12.04 -15.09 14.78
CA ARG A 624 -11.75 -15.14 13.34
C ARG A 624 -10.32 -15.62 13.05
N GLY A 625 -9.57 -16.02 14.08
CA GLY A 625 -8.19 -16.46 13.96
C GLY A 625 -7.19 -15.33 13.71
N ASN A 626 -7.55 -14.07 13.95
CA ASN A 626 -6.59 -12.97 13.87
C ASN A 626 -5.72 -12.98 15.13
N VAL A 627 -4.41 -13.09 14.95
CA VAL A 627 -3.43 -13.12 16.05
C VAL A 627 -2.63 -11.83 16.09
N LYS A 628 -2.55 -11.19 17.25
CA LYS A 628 -1.80 -9.95 17.51
C LYS A 628 -0.79 -10.17 18.65
N GLU A 629 0.47 -9.77 18.46
CA GLU A 629 1.45 -9.77 19.56
C GLU A 629 1.06 -8.70 20.59
N VAL A 630 1.02 -9.08 21.86
CA VAL A 630 0.81 -8.15 22.97
C VAL A 630 2.15 -7.46 23.25
N SER A 631 2.23 -6.19 22.87
CA SER A 631 3.38 -5.31 23.11
C SER A 631 2.99 -4.16 24.04
N ARG A 632 4.02 -3.54 24.61
CA ARG A 632 3.92 -2.51 25.67
C ARG A 632 3.25 -1.23 25.20
#